data_AF-R7A2T1-F1
#
_entry.id   AF-R7A2T1-F1
#
_cell.length_a   1.000
_cell.length_b   1.000
_cell.length_c   1.000
_cell.angle_alpha   90.00
_cell.angle_beta   90.00
_cell.angle_gamma   90.00
#
_symmetry.space_group_name_H-M   'P 1'
#
loop_
_entity.id
_entity.type
_entity.pdbx_description
1 polymer ?
#
loop_
_entity_poly.entity_id
_entity_poly.type
_entity_poly.pdbx_seq_one_letter_code
_entity_poly.pdbx_strand_id
1 'polypeptide(L)'
;MNQEKARSILRMFSGVADVKSLDPLLDEATAQVERMLLPDADRERPQLDYLCAALANLRHSQMLAAQSQLTYTYAGTVAKESDRGQKVPFAQALAEEYLKACADLLTCPASPLMQTGGQ
;
A
#
# COMPACT_ATOMS: atom_id res chain seq x y z
N MET A 1 -2.73 15.41 5.33
CA MET A 1 -3.01 14.02 5.76
C MET A 1 -2.70 13.88 7.24
N ASN A 2 -3.46 13.07 7.94
CA ASN A 2 -3.33 12.82 9.36
C ASN A 2 -2.66 11.45 9.61
N GLN A 3 -1.42 11.48 10.11
CA GLN A 3 -0.61 10.29 10.39
C GLN A 3 -1.29 9.31 11.36
N GLU A 4 -1.95 9.80 12.41
CA GLU A 4 -2.60 8.94 13.41
C GLU A 4 -3.80 8.18 12.82
N LYS A 5 -4.59 8.86 11.96
CA LYS A 5 -5.70 8.24 11.24
C LYS A 5 -5.18 7.22 10.23
N ALA A 6 -4.20 7.60 9.41
CA ALA A 6 -3.62 6.70 8.41
C ALA A 6 -2.99 5.46 9.06
N ARG A 7 -2.35 5.60 10.22
CA ARG A 7 -1.82 4.47 11.02
C ARG A 7 -2.93 3.56 11.55
N SER A 8 -4.05 4.13 12.00
CA SER A 8 -5.21 3.34 12.46
C SER A 8 -5.86 2.56 11.30
N ILE A 9 -5.96 3.16 10.12
CA ILE A 9 -6.47 2.50 8.91
C ILE A 9 -5.49 1.41 8.45
N LEU A 10 -4.18 1.68 8.47
CA LEU A 10 -3.15 0.69 8.13
C LEU A 10 -3.22 -0.54 9.04
N ARG A 11 -3.48 -0.35 10.32
CA ARG A 11 -3.71 -1.46 11.25
C ARG A 11 -4.88 -2.34 10.81
N MET A 12 -5.97 -1.73 10.35
CA MET A 12 -7.13 -2.46 9.84
C MET A 12 -6.80 -3.22 8.55
N PHE A 13 -6.06 -2.62 7.62
CA PHE A 13 -5.73 -3.23 6.33
C PHE A 13 -4.69 -4.35 6.43
N SER A 14 -3.67 -4.15 7.27
CA SER A 14 -2.56 -5.11 7.42
C SER A 14 -2.88 -6.25 8.38
N GLY A 15 -3.82 -6.05 9.31
CA GLY A 15 -4.10 -7.01 10.38
C GLY A 15 -2.97 -7.16 11.40
N VAL A 16 -1.95 -6.28 11.36
CA VAL A 16 -0.80 -6.34 12.25
C VAL A 16 -1.15 -5.70 13.60
N ALA A 17 -0.82 -6.38 14.70
CA ALA A 17 -1.07 -5.88 16.05
C ALA A 17 -0.19 -4.65 16.39
N ASP A 18 1.11 -4.73 16.07
CA ASP A 18 2.06 -3.63 16.20
C ASP A 18 2.30 -2.93 14.86
N VAL A 19 1.45 -1.94 14.56
CA VAL A 19 1.59 -1.13 13.33
C VAL A 19 2.77 -0.14 13.40
N LYS A 20 3.41 0.03 14.58
CA LYS A 20 4.58 0.91 14.76
C LYS A 20 5.76 0.45 13.91
N SER A 21 5.90 -0.86 13.71
CA SER A 21 6.90 -1.44 12.81
C SER A 21 6.69 -1.08 11.34
N LEU A 22 5.52 -0.55 10.96
CA LEU A 22 5.17 -0.14 9.59
C LEU A 22 5.21 1.38 9.39
N ASP A 23 5.54 2.15 10.43
CA ASP A 23 5.64 3.61 10.40
C ASP A 23 6.54 4.15 9.25
N PRO A 24 7.74 3.60 9.00
CA PRO A 24 8.54 3.99 7.83
C PRO A 24 7.84 3.74 6.48
N LEU A 25 6.97 2.74 6.35
CA LEU A 25 6.19 2.53 5.12
C LEU A 25 5.07 3.54 4.97
N LEU A 26 4.49 3.96 6.10
CA LEU A 26 3.47 4.98 6.13
C LEU A 26 4.05 6.36 5.82
N ASP A 27 5.24 6.66 6.31
CA ASP A 27 6.00 7.87 5.98
C ASP A 27 6.34 7.91 4.48
N GLU A 28 6.89 6.83 3.92
CA GLU A 28 7.15 6.72 2.47
C GLU A 28 5.88 6.93 1.65
N ALA A 29 4.79 6.25 2.02
CA ALA A 29 3.50 6.39 1.33
C ALA A 29 2.97 7.83 1.41
N THR A 30 3.14 8.49 2.55
CA THR A 30 2.71 9.88 2.74
C THR A 30 3.53 10.82 1.85
N ALA A 31 4.85 10.70 1.87
CA ALA A 31 5.73 11.48 1.01
C ALA A 31 5.43 11.22 -0.48
N GLN A 32 5.10 9.99 -0.86
CA GLN A 32 4.68 9.65 -2.22
C GLN A 32 3.39 10.39 -2.60
N VAL A 33 2.35 10.32 -1.78
CA VAL A 33 1.07 11.01 -2.04
C VAL A 33 1.28 12.52 -2.09
N GLU A 34 2.08 13.09 -1.20
CA GLU A 34 2.40 14.53 -1.22
C GLU A 34 3.05 14.99 -2.53
N ARG A 35 3.92 14.17 -3.11
CA ARG A 35 4.55 14.45 -4.42
C ARG A 35 3.56 14.32 -5.58
N MET A 36 2.47 13.60 -5.38
CA MET A 36 1.41 13.40 -6.39
C MET A 36 0.26 14.39 -6.26
N LEU A 37 0.17 15.17 -5.17
CA LEU A 37 -0.92 16.13 -4.96
C LEU A 37 -0.80 17.35 -5.89
N LEU A 38 -1.96 17.84 -6.34
CA LEU A 38 -2.05 19.15 -6.99
C LEU A 38 -1.63 20.26 -6.01
N PRO A 39 -1.07 21.37 -6.51
CA PRO A 39 -0.61 22.48 -5.66
C PRO A 39 -1.73 23.08 -4.78
N ASP A 40 -2.98 23.03 -5.25
CA ASP A 40 -4.17 23.52 -4.52
C ASP A 40 -5.02 22.38 -3.92
N ALA A 41 -4.51 21.14 -3.89
CA ALA A 41 -5.27 20.02 -3.37
C ALA A 41 -5.53 20.13 -1.86
N ASP A 42 -6.76 19.85 -1.46
CA ASP A 42 -7.13 19.77 -0.06
C ASP A 42 -6.46 18.56 0.62
N ARG A 43 -5.50 18.86 1.51
CA ARG A 43 -4.69 17.84 2.19
C ARG A 43 -5.40 17.21 3.39
N GLU A 44 -6.56 17.74 3.78
CA GLU A 44 -7.32 17.28 4.95
C GLU A 44 -8.43 16.28 4.57
N ARG A 45 -8.63 16.05 3.26
CA ARG A 45 -9.47 15.00 2.71
C ARG A 45 -9.16 13.64 3.35
N PRO A 46 -10.13 13.01 4.02
CA PRO A 46 -9.91 11.71 4.67
C PRO A 46 -9.51 10.62 3.68
N GLN A 47 -9.90 10.74 2.41
CA GLN A 47 -9.52 9.82 1.34
C GLN A 47 -8.00 9.71 1.16
N LEU A 48 -7.25 10.79 1.42
CA LEU A 48 -5.78 10.78 1.37
C LEU A 48 -5.18 9.95 2.51
N ASP A 49 -5.81 9.92 3.69
CA ASP A 49 -5.40 9.07 4.80
C ASP A 49 -5.58 7.59 4.44
N TYR A 50 -6.69 7.24 3.78
CA TYR A 50 -6.93 5.89 3.26
C TYR A 50 -5.96 5.51 2.15
N LEU A 51 -5.63 6.43 1.24
CA LEU A 51 -4.66 6.20 0.18
C LEU A 51 -3.26 5.92 0.74
N CYS A 52 -2.78 6.72 1.70
CA CYS A 52 -1.51 6.47 2.37
C CYS A 52 -1.49 5.08 3.04
N ALA A 53 -2.54 4.74 3.78
CA ALA A 53 -2.65 3.45 4.44
C ALA A 53 -2.68 2.27 3.45
N ALA A 54 -3.39 2.43 2.33
CA ALA A 54 -3.48 1.38 1.30
C ALA A 54 -2.14 1.16 0.60
N LEU A 55 -1.41 2.24 0.25
CA LEU A 55 -0.08 2.15 -0.35
C LEU A 55 0.94 1.52 0.62
N ALA A 56 0.93 1.92 1.89
CA ALA A 56 1.76 1.30 2.93
C ALA A 56 1.43 -0.19 3.11
N ASN A 57 0.14 -0.56 3.10
CA ASN A 57 -0.30 -1.95 3.19
C ASN A 57 0.13 -2.78 1.97
N LEU A 58 0.09 -2.20 0.77
CA LEU A 58 0.56 -2.85 -0.45
C LEU A 58 2.06 -3.15 -0.36
N ARG A 59 2.88 -2.16 0.04
CA ARG A 59 4.32 -2.34 0.26
C ARG A 59 4.60 -3.42 1.30
N HIS A 60 3.87 -3.39 2.42
CA HIS A 60 3.98 -4.41 3.46
C HIS A 60 3.67 -5.82 2.92
N SER A 61 2.57 -5.95 2.16
CA SER A 61 2.15 -7.21 1.56
C SER A 61 3.17 -7.74 0.53
N GLN A 62 3.76 -6.84 -0.28
CA GLN A 62 4.83 -7.18 -1.22
C GLN A 62 6.08 -7.70 -0.50
N MET A 63 6.48 -7.07 0.60
CA MET A 63 7.63 -7.52 1.40
C MET A 63 7.40 -8.88 2.06
N LEU A 64 6.20 -9.12 2.61
CA LEU A 64 5.84 -10.43 3.16
C LEU A 64 5.85 -11.54 2.10
N ALA A 65 5.36 -11.23 0.89
CA ALA A 65 5.39 -12.16 -0.23
C ALA A 65 6.84 -12.48 -0.65
N ALA A 66 7.70 -11.45 -0.78
CA ALA A 66 9.11 -11.62 -1.13
C ALA A 66 9.88 -12.42 -0.06
N GLN A 67 9.66 -12.13 1.23
CA GLN A 67 10.27 -12.89 2.32
C GLN A 67 9.84 -14.35 2.28
N SER A 68 8.54 -14.61 2.05
CA SER A 68 8.02 -15.97 1.94
C SER A 68 8.70 -16.72 0.79
N GLN A 69 8.83 -16.10 -0.38
CA GLN A 69 9.53 -16.69 -1.53
C GLN A 69 10.97 -17.07 -1.20
N LEU A 70 11.71 -16.21 -0.49
CA LEU A 70 13.09 -16.51 -0.06
C LEU A 70 13.14 -17.70 0.92
N THR A 71 12.21 -17.78 1.87
CA THR A 71 12.10 -18.93 2.79
C THR A 71 11.75 -20.22 2.04
N TYR A 72 10.88 -20.15 1.02
CA TYR A 72 10.52 -21.30 0.18
C TYR A 72 11.68 -21.83 -0.65
N THR A 73 12.47 -20.94 -1.28
CA THR A 73 13.68 -21.33 -2.03
C THR A 73 14.70 -22.01 -1.12
N TYR A 74 14.80 -21.59 0.13
CA TYR A 74 15.71 -22.20 1.11
C TYR A 74 15.23 -23.56 1.63
N ALA A 75 13.91 -23.74 1.83
CA ALA A 75 13.33 -24.93 2.44
C ALA A 75 12.87 -26.03 1.45
N GLY A 76 12.92 -25.77 0.13
CA GLY A 76 12.65 -26.78 -0.92
C GLY A 76 11.23 -27.38 -0.93
N THR A 77 10.30 -26.84 -0.14
CA THR A 77 8.95 -27.42 0.03
C THR A 77 7.92 -26.51 -0.64
N VAL A 78 7.24 -26.99 -1.69
CA VAL A 78 6.10 -26.29 -2.32
C VAL A 78 4.84 -26.47 -1.45
N ALA A 79 4.50 -25.46 -0.66
CA ALA A 79 3.23 -25.45 0.07
C ALA A 79 2.11 -24.87 -0.81
N LYS A 80 0.92 -25.49 -0.73
CA LYS A 80 -0.31 -25.04 -1.39
C LYS A 80 -0.55 -23.54 -1.15
N GLU A 81 -0.43 -22.80 -2.25
CA GLU A 81 -0.71 -21.37 -2.41
C GLU A 81 -2.20 -21.09 -2.17
N SER A 82 -2.63 -20.94 -0.92
CA SER A 82 -4.07 -20.78 -0.66
C SER A 82 -4.47 -19.69 0.34
N ASP A 83 -3.54 -18.93 0.91
CA ASP A 83 -3.91 -17.80 1.78
C ASP A 83 -3.03 -16.54 1.61
N ARG A 84 -1.73 -16.70 1.37
CA ARG A 84 -0.79 -15.56 1.29
C ARG A 84 -0.64 -14.94 -0.10
N GLY A 85 -0.78 -15.72 -1.18
CA GLY A 85 -0.73 -15.22 -2.56
C GLY A 85 -1.87 -14.24 -2.89
N GLN A 86 -2.99 -14.30 -2.17
CA GLN A 86 -4.15 -13.41 -2.35
C GLN A 86 -4.03 -12.06 -1.63
N LYS A 87 -3.08 -11.89 -0.71
CA LYS A 87 -2.95 -10.64 0.06
C LYS A 87 -2.41 -9.49 -0.77
N VAL A 88 -1.46 -9.76 -1.68
CA VAL A 88 -0.92 -8.76 -2.60
C VAL A 88 -1.96 -8.25 -3.60
N PRO A 89 -2.69 -9.09 -4.37
CA PRO A 89 -3.70 -8.59 -5.31
C PRO A 89 -4.85 -7.86 -4.61
N PHE A 90 -5.25 -8.29 -3.40
CA PHE A 90 -6.24 -7.55 -2.62
C PHE A 90 -5.72 -6.18 -2.17
N ALA A 91 -4.51 -6.11 -1.62
CA ALA A 91 -3.89 -4.84 -1.23
C ALA A 91 -3.67 -3.91 -2.43
N GLN A 92 -3.40 -4.48 -3.60
CA GLN A 92 -3.26 -3.74 -4.85
C GLN A 92 -4.60 -3.14 -5.29
N ALA A 93 -5.65 -3.96 -5.37
CA ALA A 93 -6.99 -3.50 -5.73
C ALA A 93 -7.48 -2.39 -4.76
N LEU A 94 -7.19 -2.54 -3.47
CA LEU A 94 -7.51 -1.53 -2.46
C LEU A 94 -6.78 -0.20 -2.71
N ALA A 95 -5.48 -0.24 -3.01
CA ALA A 95 -4.70 0.96 -3.32
C ALA A 95 -5.18 1.62 -4.62
N GLU A 96 -5.53 0.84 -5.64
CA GLU A 96 -6.07 1.33 -6.91
C GLU A 96 -7.43 2.02 -6.72
N GLU A 97 -8.31 1.50 -5.86
CA GLU A 97 -9.60 2.12 -5.55
C GLU A 97 -9.42 3.49 -4.88
N TYR A 98 -8.57 3.58 -3.86
CA TYR A 98 -8.33 4.86 -3.20
C TYR A 98 -7.55 5.85 -4.08
N LEU A 99 -6.73 5.36 -5.02
CA LEU A 99 -6.09 6.21 -6.00
C LEU A 99 -7.14 6.85 -6.93
N LYS A 100 -8.12 6.07 -7.40
CA LYS A 100 -9.26 6.57 -8.19
C LYS A 100 -10.13 7.54 -7.40
N ALA A 101 -10.40 7.24 -6.14
CA ALA A 101 -11.17 8.12 -5.26
C ALA A 101 -10.50 9.48 -5.03
N CYS A 102 -9.16 9.52 -5.10
CA CYS A 102 -8.36 10.73 -4.98
C CYS A 102 -7.96 11.35 -6.33
N ALA A 103 -8.43 10.84 -7.47
CA ALA A 103 -7.93 11.25 -8.79
C ALA A 103 -8.07 12.76 -9.07
N ASP A 104 -9.13 13.39 -8.56
CA ASP A 104 -9.38 14.84 -8.63
C ASP A 104 -8.32 15.68 -7.89
N LEU A 105 -7.63 15.09 -6.91
CA LEU A 105 -6.62 15.75 -6.07
C LEU A 105 -5.18 15.51 -6.56
N LEU A 106 -4.97 14.63 -7.55
CA LEU A 106 -3.65 14.15 -7.94
C LEU A 106 -3.24 14.70 -9.33
N THR A 107 -1.98 15.10 -9.48
CA THR A 107 -1.43 15.70 -10.71
C THR A 107 -1.35 14.72 -11.87
N CYS A 108 -1.29 13.42 -11.56
CA CYS A 108 -1.29 12.36 -12.53
C CYS A 108 -1.86 11.09 -11.87
N PRO A 109 -3.01 10.56 -12.33
CA PRO A 109 -3.52 9.28 -11.85
C PRO A 109 -2.73 8.10 -12.42
N ALA A 110 -1.51 8.34 -12.95
CA ALA A 110 -0.64 7.29 -13.43
C ALA A 110 -0.25 6.40 -12.25
N SER A 111 -1.02 5.33 -12.09
CA SER A 111 -0.76 4.26 -11.14
C SER A 111 0.72 3.90 -11.22
N PRO A 112 1.51 4.02 -10.13
CA PRO A 112 2.89 3.54 -10.13
C PRO A 112 2.99 2.02 -10.41
N LEU A 113 1.85 1.34 -10.46
CA LEU A 113 1.66 -0.08 -10.79
C LEU A 113 1.66 -0.39 -12.30
N MET A 114 1.52 0.60 -13.19
CA MET A 114 1.54 0.36 -14.65
C MET A 114 2.94 0.19 -15.25
N GLN A 115 4.01 0.16 -14.44
CA GLN A 115 5.38 -0.08 -14.93
C GLN A 115 5.86 -1.54 -14.85
N THR A 116 5.07 -2.48 -14.33
CA THR A 116 5.44 -3.91 -14.35
C THR A 116 4.55 -4.68 -15.33
N GLY A 117 4.76 -4.44 -16.62
CA GLY A 117 4.02 -5.12 -17.69
C GLY A 117 4.65 -4.89 -19.06
N GLY A 118 5.98 -4.86 -19.12
CA GLY A 118 6.73 -4.88 -20.36
C GLY A 118 7.52 -6.17 -20.45
N GLN A 119 6.97 -7.14 -21.18
CA GLN A 119 7.66 -7.96 -22.19
C GLN A 119 6.64 -8.83 -22.93
#